data_AF-A0A9P4K124-F1
#
_entry.id   AF-A0A9P4K124-F1
#
_cell.length_a   1.000
_cell.length_b   1.000
_cell.length_c   1.000
_cell.angle_alpha   90.00
_cell.angle_beta   90.00
_cell.angle_gamma   90.00
#
_symmetry.space_group_name_H-M   'P 1'
#
loop_
_entity.id
_entity.type
_entity.pdbx_description
1 polymer ?
#
loop_
_entity_poly.entity_id
_entity_poly.type
_entity_poly.pdbx_seq_one_letter_code
_entity_poly.pdbx_strand_id
1 'polypeptide(L)'
;MEHMAAATTPILVMASRPQLLESRPCTPQVEKMSRLLRLPTELRLICYTYTFSYTPIYLPPSSSRALSPLLTSKQIYHEACTLAFSLTIFKVQLRHSSELPSRLRGLRDELMGCIRYLTLQIKLLRGWCEIWRREIWTDVWISRERKFLDPGI
;
A
#
# COMPACT_ATOMS: atom_id res chain seq x y z
N MET A 1 4.41 -57.48 -21.21
CA MET A 1 4.11 -58.17 -19.93
C MET A 1 4.16 -57.10 -18.86
N GLU A 2 3.11 -57.01 -18.04
CA GLU A 2 2.97 -56.17 -16.82
C GLU A 2 2.69 -54.66 -17.07
N HIS A 3 1.42 -54.26 -17.14
CA HIS A 3 0.50 -53.88 -16.04
C HIS A 3 0.97 -52.63 -15.25
N MET A 4 0.40 -51.47 -15.54
CA MET A 4 0.32 -50.36 -14.58
C MET A 4 -1.14 -49.94 -14.39
N ALA A 5 -1.58 -50.07 -13.15
CA ALA A 5 -2.95 -50.00 -12.69
C ALA A 5 -3.44 -48.55 -12.56
N ALA A 6 -4.67 -48.32 -13.01
CA ALA A 6 -5.43 -47.10 -12.76
C ALA A 6 -5.96 -47.11 -11.32
N ALA A 7 -5.52 -46.16 -10.50
CA ALA A 7 -6.01 -45.98 -9.13
C ALA A 7 -7.27 -45.09 -9.14
N THR A 8 -8.44 -45.73 -9.10
CA THR A 8 -9.74 -45.06 -8.94
C THR A 8 -9.92 -44.63 -7.49
N THR A 9 -9.99 -43.32 -7.25
CA THR A 9 -10.23 -42.75 -5.92
C THR A 9 -11.74 -42.67 -5.64
N PRO A 10 -12.22 -43.09 -4.44
CA PRO A 10 -13.64 -43.03 -4.11
C PRO A 10 -14.11 -41.60 -3.81
N ILE A 11 -15.27 -41.25 -4.35
CA ILE A 11 -15.99 -40.00 -4.15
C ILE A 11 -16.64 -40.03 -2.76
N LEU A 12 -16.19 -39.13 -1.88
CA LEU A 12 -16.72 -38.94 -0.53
C LEU A 12 -18.05 -38.18 -0.61
N VAL A 13 -19.17 -38.87 -0.39
CA VAL A 13 -20.51 -38.27 -0.28
C VAL A 13 -20.62 -37.57 1.08
N MET A 14 -20.63 -36.24 1.07
CA MET A 14 -20.85 -35.43 2.27
C MET A 14 -22.33 -35.48 2.68
N ALA A 15 -22.58 -36.00 3.87
CA ALA A 15 -23.89 -36.02 4.50
C ALA A 15 -24.41 -34.60 4.78
N SER A 16 -25.62 -34.34 4.32
CA SER A 16 -26.38 -33.11 4.51
C SER A 16 -26.62 -32.83 6.00
N ARG A 17 -26.08 -31.71 6.49
CA ARG A 17 -26.30 -31.20 7.85
C ARG A 17 -27.69 -30.53 7.92
N PRO A 18 -28.63 -30.98 8.76
CA PRO A 18 -29.94 -30.34 8.89
C PRO A 18 -29.77 -28.94 9.50
N GLN A 19 -30.14 -27.91 8.73
CA GLN A 19 -30.18 -26.52 9.19
C GLN A 19 -31.47 -26.32 10.00
N LEU A 20 -31.34 -26.35 11.32
CA LEU A 20 -32.41 -25.95 12.23
C LEU A 20 -32.47 -24.41 12.20
N LEU A 21 -33.51 -23.92 11.53
CA LEU A 21 -33.76 -22.52 11.21
C LEU A 21 -34.22 -21.77 12.47
N GLU A 22 -33.28 -21.42 13.34
CA GLU A 22 -33.55 -20.60 14.51
C GLU A 22 -33.64 -19.12 14.08
N SER A 23 -34.86 -18.67 13.84
CA SER A 23 -35.22 -17.31 13.43
C SER A 23 -34.93 -16.31 14.55
N ARG A 24 -33.68 -15.85 14.60
CA ARG A 24 -33.30 -14.73 15.48
C ARG A 24 -34.11 -13.48 15.08
N PRO A 25 -34.76 -12.79 16.03
CA PRO A 25 -35.44 -11.54 15.75
C PRO A 25 -34.42 -10.50 15.27
N CYS A 26 -34.60 -10.04 14.02
CA CYS A 26 -33.84 -8.95 13.43
C CYS A 26 -34.17 -7.65 14.16
N THR A 27 -33.48 -7.37 15.27
CA THR A 27 -33.47 -6.01 15.81
C THR A 27 -32.87 -5.09 14.74
N PRO A 28 -33.51 -3.97 14.38
CA PRO A 28 -32.95 -3.01 13.45
C PRO A 28 -31.64 -2.48 14.04
N GLN A 29 -30.51 -3.01 13.57
CA GLN A 29 -29.21 -2.45 13.89
C GLN A 29 -29.14 -1.09 13.23
N VAL A 30 -29.38 -0.05 14.01
CA VAL A 30 -28.99 1.30 13.65
C VAL A 30 -27.47 1.26 13.55
N GLU A 31 -26.97 1.00 12.35
CA GLU A 31 -25.55 0.98 12.06
C GLU A 31 -24.97 2.30 12.55
N LYS A 32 -24.22 2.22 13.65
CA LYS A 32 -23.59 3.36 14.28
C LYS A 32 -22.44 3.77 13.39
N MET A 33 -22.75 4.53 12.33
CA MET A 33 -21.75 5.10 11.43
C MET A 33 -20.67 5.77 12.26
N SER A 34 -19.41 5.43 11.98
CA SER A 34 -18.26 6.01 12.66
C SER A 34 -18.36 7.53 12.59
N ARG A 35 -18.18 8.22 13.73
CA ARG A 35 -18.24 9.68 13.80
C ARG A 35 -17.27 10.35 12.83
N LEU A 36 -16.17 9.67 12.50
CA LEU A 36 -15.20 10.13 11.52
C LEU A 36 -15.81 10.26 10.12
N LEU A 37 -16.63 9.29 9.69
CA LEU A 37 -17.29 9.31 8.37
C LEU A 37 -18.37 10.39 8.23
N ARG A 38 -18.81 10.99 9.34
CA ARG A 38 -19.73 12.13 9.31
C ARG A 38 -19.01 13.45 8.98
N LEU A 39 -17.69 13.47 9.05
CA LEU A 39 -16.91 14.66 8.71
C LEU A 39 -16.76 14.80 7.19
N PRO A 40 -16.78 16.05 6.67
CA PRO A 40 -16.35 16.34 5.30
C PRO A 40 -14.99 15.72 4.99
N THR A 41 -14.79 15.35 3.74
CA THR A 41 -13.58 14.66 3.27
C THR A 41 -12.33 15.47 3.57
N GLU A 42 -12.39 16.79 3.45
CA GLU A 42 -11.30 17.72 3.71
C GLU A 42 -10.79 17.59 5.16
N LEU A 43 -11.71 17.57 6.13
CA LEU A 43 -11.36 17.42 7.54
C LEU A 43 -10.79 16.02 7.83
N ARG A 44 -11.32 14.98 7.18
CA ARG A 44 -10.79 13.62 7.31
C ARG A 44 -9.36 13.52 6.78
N LEU A 45 -9.08 14.12 5.63
CA LEU A 45 -7.73 14.17 5.04
C LEU A 45 -6.74 14.91 5.95
N ILE A 46 -7.15 16.00 6.61
CA ILE A 46 -6.32 16.69 7.60
C ILE A 46 -5.96 15.76 8.76
N CYS A 47 -6.96 15.04 9.32
CA CYS A 47 -6.72 14.07 10.38
C CYS A 47 -5.75 12.96 9.97
N TYR A 48 -5.91 12.40 8.76
CA TYR A 48 -4.98 11.40 8.23
C TYR A 48 -3.58 11.98 8.03
N THR A 49 -3.47 13.21 7.51
CA THR A 49 -2.18 13.89 7.29
C THR A 49 -1.43 14.03 8.60
N TYR A 50 -2.11 14.49 9.65
CA TYR A 50 -1.53 14.57 10.98
C TYR A 50 -1.07 13.19 11.49
N THR A 51 -1.91 12.16 11.31
CA THR A 51 -1.62 10.79 11.74
C THR A 51 -0.38 10.21 11.05
N PHE A 52 -0.20 10.46 9.75
CA PHE A 52 0.95 9.95 8.98
C PHE A 52 2.21 10.80 9.12
N SER A 53 2.07 12.11 9.33
CA SER A 53 3.22 13.02 9.45
C SER A 53 3.85 12.96 10.84
N TYR A 54 3.09 12.58 11.86
CA TYR A 54 3.59 12.52 13.23
C TYR A 54 4.40 11.24 13.47
N THR A 55 5.72 11.33 13.30
CA THR A 55 6.66 10.31 13.79
C THR A 55 7.10 10.73 15.20
N PRO A 56 6.65 10.05 16.28
CA PRO A 56 7.09 10.40 17.63
C PRO A 56 8.61 10.19 17.72
N ILE A 57 9.36 11.26 17.94
CA ILE A 57 10.83 11.28 18.00
C ILE A 57 11.36 10.36 19.12
N TYR A 58 10.55 10.14 20.17
CA TYR A 58 10.96 9.48 21.41
C TYR A 58 10.45 8.04 21.56
N LEU A 59 9.68 7.51 20.60
CA LEU A 59 9.26 6.11 20.63
C LEU A 59 9.69 5.41 19.35
N PRO A 60 10.16 4.15 19.44
CA PRO A 60 10.40 3.35 18.25
C PRO A 60 9.10 3.37 17.42
N PRO A 61 9.19 3.63 16.09
CA PRO A 61 8.01 3.75 15.26
C PRO A 61 7.25 2.43 15.33
N SER A 62 6.17 2.42 16.12
CA SER A 62 5.19 1.34 16.09
C SER A 62 4.44 1.51 14.78
N SER A 63 5.04 0.99 13.70
CA SER A 63 4.55 1.08 12.33
C SER A 63 3.09 0.65 12.18
N SER A 64 2.57 -0.16 13.12
CA SER A 64 1.17 -0.59 13.13
C SER A 64 0.15 0.49 13.52
N ARG A 65 0.50 1.48 14.37
CA ARG A 65 -0.49 2.45 14.88
C ARG A 65 -0.87 3.51 13.85
N ALA A 66 0.11 4.04 13.12
CA ALA A 66 -0.15 5.04 12.08
C ALA A 66 -1.00 4.49 10.93
N LEU A 67 -0.94 3.17 10.70
CA LEU A 67 -1.71 2.48 9.66
C LEU A 67 -3.07 1.98 10.14
N SER A 68 -3.39 2.10 11.43
CA SER A 68 -4.68 1.66 11.97
C SER A 68 -5.91 2.26 11.28
N PRO A 69 -5.92 3.51 10.76
CA PRO A 69 -7.07 4.03 10.05
C PRO A 69 -7.42 3.22 8.79
N LEU A 70 -6.41 2.65 8.11
CA LEU A 70 -6.58 1.84 6.90
C LEU A 70 -7.42 0.58 7.14
N LEU A 71 -7.54 0.12 8.38
CA LEU A 71 -8.23 -1.13 8.72
C LEU A 71 -9.70 -0.94 9.10
N THR A 72 -10.21 0.30 9.14
CA THR A 72 -11.54 0.59 9.70
C THR A 72 -12.69 0.43 8.69
N SER A 73 -12.57 1.02 7.50
CA SER A 73 -13.60 0.96 6.46
C SER A 73 -13.00 1.09 5.07
N LYS A 74 -13.70 0.62 4.03
CA LYS A 74 -13.24 0.74 2.63
C LYS A 74 -13.04 2.19 2.20
N GLN A 75 -13.93 3.08 2.64
CA GLN A 75 -13.85 4.51 2.31
C GLN A 75 -12.62 5.15 2.95
N ILE A 76 -12.41 4.93 4.25
CA ILE A 76 -11.23 5.45 4.97
C ILE A 76 -9.97 4.85 4.37
N TYR A 77 -9.99 3.56 4.03
CA TYR A 77 -8.87 2.90 3.38
C TYR A 77 -8.46 3.60 2.08
N HIS A 78 -9.40 3.88 1.17
CA HIS A 78 -9.07 4.54 -0.10
C HIS A 78 -8.51 5.95 0.10
N GLU A 79 -9.13 6.75 0.97
CA GLU A 79 -8.69 8.12 1.24
C GLU A 79 -7.30 8.15 1.91
N ALA A 80 -7.12 7.34 2.95
CA ALA A 80 -5.90 7.32 3.73
C ALA A 80 -4.75 6.60 3.00
N CYS A 81 -5.03 5.62 2.15
CA CYS A 81 -4.00 4.91 1.36
C CYS A 81 -3.32 5.85 0.36
N THR A 82 -4.11 6.58 -0.44
CA THR A 82 -3.63 7.59 -1.38
C THR A 82 -2.74 8.61 -0.67
N LEU A 83 -3.20 9.12 0.48
CA LEU A 83 -2.46 10.08 1.27
C LEU A 83 -1.17 9.48 1.85
N ALA A 84 -1.22 8.27 2.41
CA ALA A 84 -0.05 7.58 2.94
C ALA A 84 1.03 7.40 1.87
N PHE A 85 0.66 6.98 0.66
CA PHE A 85 1.59 6.87 -0.47
C PHE A 85 2.22 8.23 -0.82
N SER A 86 1.45 9.30 -0.78
CA SER A 86 1.95 10.65 -1.10
C SER A 86 2.93 11.22 -0.08
N LEU A 87 2.82 10.80 1.19
CA LEU A 87 3.66 11.25 2.29
C LEU A 87 4.85 10.31 2.56
N THR A 88 4.82 9.09 2.02
CA THR A 88 5.87 8.10 2.26
C THR A 88 7.12 8.40 1.44
N ILE A 89 8.27 8.47 2.11
CA ILE A 89 9.58 8.51 1.46
C ILE A 89 10.00 7.06 1.19
N PHE A 90 9.93 6.65 -0.07
CA PHE A 90 10.34 5.31 -0.49
C PHE A 90 11.87 5.25 -0.54
N LYS A 91 12.47 4.45 0.33
CA LYS A 91 13.92 4.20 0.36
C LYS A 91 14.22 2.91 -0.39
N VAL A 92 14.81 3.03 -1.57
CA VAL A 92 15.17 1.89 -2.42
C VAL A 92 16.67 1.73 -2.43
N GLN A 93 17.18 0.56 -2.09
CA GLN A 93 18.61 0.28 -2.19
C GLN A 93 19.01 0.21 -3.66
N LEU A 94 20.16 0.77 -4.03
CA LEU A 94 20.62 0.83 -5.42
C LEU A 94 20.66 -0.56 -6.07
N ARG A 95 21.03 -1.60 -5.31
CA ARG A 95 21.03 -2.99 -5.80
C ARG A 95 19.66 -3.52 -6.25
N HIS A 96 18.56 -2.88 -5.84
CA HIS A 96 17.20 -3.25 -6.23
C HIS A 96 16.60 -2.27 -7.25
N SER A 97 17.39 -1.33 -7.81
CA SER A 97 16.87 -0.35 -8.77
C SER A 97 16.39 -1.01 -10.07
N SER A 98 17.02 -2.10 -10.49
CA SER A 98 16.62 -2.89 -11.65
C SER A 98 15.27 -3.60 -11.47
N GLU A 99 14.92 -3.99 -10.24
CA GLU A 99 13.63 -4.59 -9.89
C GLU A 99 12.55 -3.53 -9.63
N LEU A 100 12.93 -2.25 -9.50
CA LEU A 100 11.98 -1.22 -9.13
C LEU A 100 10.82 -1.10 -10.14
N PRO A 101 11.04 -1.13 -11.47
CA PRO A 101 9.94 -1.08 -12.43
C PRO A 101 8.97 -2.26 -12.32
N SER A 102 9.47 -3.48 -12.07
CA SER A 102 8.61 -4.65 -11.91
C SER A 102 7.79 -4.59 -10.63
N ARG A 103 8.37 -4.09 -9.53
CA ARG A 103 7.66 -3.86 -8.27
C ARG A 103 6.63 -2.74 -8.38
N LEU A 104 6.94 -1.66 -9.09
CA LEU A 104 6.01 -0.56 -9.33
C LEU A 104 4.87 -0.97 -10.26
N ARG A 105 5.10 -1.87 -11.23
CA ARG A 105 4.05 -2.39 -12.12
C ARG A 105 2.93 -3.13 -11.38
N GLY A 106 3.21 -3.66 -10.18
CA GLY A 106 2.20 -4.28 -9.34
C GLY A 106 1.30 -3.28 -8.59
N LEU A 107 1.67 -1.99 -8.57
CA LEU A 107 0.86 -0.95 -7.95
C LEU A 107 -0.22 -0.47 -8.92
N ARG A 108 -1.38 -0.09 -8.37
CA ARG A 108 -2.44 0.57 -9.14
C ARG A 108 -1.92 1.91 -9.68
N ASP A 109 -2.33 2.28 -10.89
CA ASP A 109 -1.89 3.52 -11.55
C ASP A 109 -2.17 4.77 -10.70
N GLU A 110 -3.32 4.79 -10.02
CA GLU A 110 -3.72 5.82 -9.06
C GLU A 110 -2.66 6.06 -7.97
N LEU A 111 -2.11 4.97 -7.41
CA LEU A 111 -1.12 5.02 -6.34
C LEU A 111 0.26 5.36 -6.88
N MET A 112 0.59 4.92 -8.10
CA MET A 112 1.83 5.30 -8.77
C MET A 112 1.94 6.80 -8.99
N GLY A 113 0.83 7.45 -9.37
CA GLY A 113 0.76 8.92 -9.48
C GLY A 113 0.95 9.64 -8.15
N CYS A 114 0.69 8.97 -7.02
CA CYS A 114 0.85 9.54 -5.70
C CYS A 114 2.29 9.50 -5.17
N ILE A 115 3.19 8.71 -5.75
CA ILE A 115 4.58 8.60 -5.26
C ILE A 115 5.35 9.89 -5.59
N ARG A 116 5.54 10.74 -4.57
CA ARG A 116 6.27 12.01 -4.69
C ARG A 116 7.76 11.90 -4.36
N TYR A 117 8.12 11.06 -3.39
CA TYR A 117 9.49 10.99 -2.87
C TYR A 117 10.06 9.57 -2.98
N LEU A 118 11.03 9.41 -3.88
CA LEU A 118 11.80 8.18 -4.05
C LEU A 118 13.28 8.49 -3.80
N THR A 119 13.88 7.80 -2.85
CA THR A 119 15.29 7.98 -2.48
C THR A 119 16.07 6.71 -2.77
N LEU A 120 17.13 6.81 -3.57
CA LEU A 120 18.04 5.71 -3.85
C LEU A 120 19.16 5.68 -2.81
N GLN A 121 19.20 4.63 -2.01
CA GLN A 121 20.27 4.40 -1.04
C GLN A 121 21.45 3.71 -1.72
N ILE A 122 22.49 4.49 -1.99
CA ILE A 122 23.78 3.98 -2.46
C ILE A 122 24.59 3.59 -1.23
N LYS A 123 24.71 2.30 -0.95
CA LYS A 123 25.76 1.81 -0.06
C LYS A 123 27.05 1.84 -0.86
N LEU A 124 27.72 2.98 -0.85
CA LEU A 124 29.05 3.09 -1.44
C LEU A 124 29.94 2.11 -0.67
N LEU A 125 30.29 1.00 -1.31
CA LEU A 125 31.44 0.21 -0.92
C LEU A 125 32.59 1.21 -0.85
N ARG A 126 33.21 1.36 0.34
CA ARG A 126 34.17 2.44 0.65
C ARG A 126 35.27 2.67 -0.40
N GLY A 127 35.50 1.74 -1.34
CA GLY A 127 36.50 1.87 -2.41
C GLY A 127 36.04 2.50 -3.74
N TRP A 128 34.74 2.65 -4.03
CA TRP A 128 34.26 3.07 -5.38
C TRP A 128 33.83 4.56 -5.48
N CYS A 129 33.90 5.29 -4.36
CA CYS A 129 33.39 6.66 -4.22
C CYS A 129 34.10 7.73 -5.05
N GLU A 130 35.37 7.52 -5.41
CA GLU A 130 36.16 8.60 -6.02
C GLU A 130 35.97 8.71 -7.52
N ILE A 131 35.55 7.62 -8.18
CA ILE A 131 35.49 7.55 -9.65
C ILE A 131 34.15 8.07 -10.20
N TRP A 132 33.04 7.86 -9.49
CA TRP A 132 31.69 8.09 -10.04
C TRP A 132 31.03 9.42 -9.64
N ARG A 133 31.68 10.26 -8.82
CA ARG A 133 31.07 11.52 -8.33
C ARG A 133 30.85 12.57 -9.44
N ARG A 134 31.47 12.45 -10.62
CA ARG A 134 31.34 13.44 -11.70
C ARG A 134 30.24 13.20 -12.74
N GLU A 135 29.73 11.98 -12.92
CA GLU A 135 28.91 11.68 -14.12
C GLU A 135 27.41 11.47 -13.88
N ILE A 136 26.96 11.04 -12.69
CA ILE A 136 25.55 10.60 -12.52
C ILE A 136 24.59 11.71 -12.06
N TRP A 137 25.08 12.82 -11.51
CA TRP A 137 24.21 13.85 -10.94
C TRP A 137 23.46 14.69 -11.98
N THR A 138 23.86 14.66 -13.25
CA THR A 138 23.22 15.45 -14.30
C THR A 138 21.96 14.81 -14.90
N ASP A 139 21.83 13.47 -14.89
CA ASP A 139 20.76 12.82 -15.66
C ASP A 139 19.51 12.43 -14.86
N VAL A 140 19.62 12.24 -13.54
CA VAL A 140 18.51 11.70 -12.72
C VAL A 140 17.56 12.79 -12.20
N TRP A 141 17.96 14.06 -12.20
CA TRP A 141 17.11 15.16 -11.70
C TRP A 141 16.23 15.83 -12.76
N ILE A 142 16.48 15.61 -14.07
CA ILE A 142 15.86 16.42 -15.13
C ILE A 142 14.52 15.87 -15.67
N SER A 143 14.16 14.62 -15.37
CA SER A 143 13.10 13.95 -16.16
C SER A 143 11.68 13.91 -15.57
N ARG A 144 11.39 14.52 -14.41
CA ARG A 144 10.02 14.44 -13.82
C ARG A 144 9.33 15.76 -13.46
N GLU A 145 9.96 16.91 -13.68
CA GLU A 145 9.32 18.22 -13.48
C GLU A 145 8.55 18.75 -14.71
N ARG A 146 8.70 18.16 -15.91
CA ARG A 146 8.12 18.74 -17.14
C ARG A 146 6.76 18.21 -17.64
N LYS A 147 6.07 17.32 -16.92
CA LYS A 147 4.79 16.75 -17.43
C LYS A 147 3.56 16.94 -16.52
N PHE A 148 3.65 17.72 -15.45
CA PHE A 148 2.54 17.92 -14.51
C PHE A 148 1.95 19.34 -14.48
N LEU A 149 2.42 20.24 -15.34
CA LEU A 149 1.85 21.58 -15.52
C LEU A 149 1.37 21.75 -16.96
N ASP A 150 0.30 21.03 -17.30
CA ASP A 150 -0.60 21.44 -18.37
C ASP A 150 -2.02 20.99 -18.00
N PRO A 151 -2.73 21.71 -17.13
CA PRO A 151 -4.18 21.66 -17.12
C PRO A 151 -4.65 22.55 -18.26
N GLY A 152 -4.83 21.96 -19.45
CA GLY A 152 -5.56 22.63 -20.53
C GLY A 152 -6.96 22.97 -20.05
N ILE A 153 -7.16 24.24 -19.71
CA ILE A 153 -8.43 24.97 -19.68
C ILE A 153 -8.33 26.01 -20.79
#